data_AF-A0A3D3L9S8-F1
#
_entry.id   AF-A0A3D3L9S8-F1
#
_cell.length_a   1.000
_cell.length_b   1.000
_cell.length_c   1.000
_cell.angle_alpha   90.00
_cell.angle_beta   90.00
_cell.angle_gamma   90.00
#
_symmetry.space_group_name_H-M   'P 1'
#
loop_
_entity.id
_entity.type
_entity.pdbx_description
1 polymer ?
#
loop_
_entity_poly.entity_id
_entity_poly.type
_entity_poly.pdbx_seq_one_letter_code
_entity_poly.pdbx_strand_id
1 'polypeptide(L)' 'MSPGQLLLTGVPGPELDPDTAARFKKLQPGGFILFGRNIKSPGQLRKLVDDLRDLSDIEPFITIDQEGGRVS' A
#
# COMPACT_ATOMS: atom_id res chain seq x y z
N MET A 1 -4.13 -0.39 -20.44
CA MET A 1 -3.87 -0.64 -19.00
C MET A 1 -2.59 -1.46 -18.88
N SER A 2 -1.68 -1.05 -17.99
CA SER A 2 -0.48 -1.85 -17.65
C SER A 2 -0.92 -3.15 -16.95
N PRO A 3 -0.24 -4.30 -17.17
CA PRO A 3 -0.49 -5.52 -16.40
C PRO A 3 -0.37 -5.34 -14.88
N GLY A 4 0.43 -4.36 -14.42
CA GLY A 4 0.55 -4.02 -13.00
C GLY A 4 -0.79 -3.66 -12.35
N GLN A 5 -1.72 -3.06 -13.11
CA GLN A 5 -3.04 -2.68 -12.62
C GLN A 5 -3.94 -3.87 -12.25
N LEU A 6 -3.54 -5.10 -12.61
CA LEU A 6 -4.23 -6.34 -12.22
C LEU A 6 -3.68 -6.93 -10.91
N LEU A 7 -2.74 -6.26 -10.25
CA LEU A 7 -2.06 -6.76 -9.06
C LEU A 7 -2.47 -5.99 -7.81
N LEU A 8 -2.68 -6.75 -6.73
CA LEU A 8 -2.66 -6.29 -5.34
C LEU A 8 -1.33 -6.71 -4.72
N THR A 9 -0.59 -5.77 -4.13
CA THR A 9 0.73 -6.05 -3.57
C THR A 9 0.80 -5.71 -2.08
N GLY A 10 1.56 -6.49 -1.31
CA GLY A 10 1.80 -6.19 0.09
C GLY A 10 2.85 -5.09 0.26
N VAL A 11 2.71 -4.28 1.31
CA VAL A 11 3.72 -3.27 1.67
C VAL A 11 4.69 -3.87 2.72
N PRO A 12 6.02 -3.73 2.55
CA PRO A 12 6.99 -4.36 3.46
C PRO A 12 6.96 -3.78 4.89
N GLY A 13 6.79 -2.46 5.03
CA GLY A 13 6.90 -1.77 6.32
C GLY A 13 5.87 -0.65 6.51
N PRO A 14 5.91 0.04 7.66
CA PRO A 14 5.02 1.16 7.97
C PRO A 14 5.38 2.43 7.20
N GLU A 15 6.56 2.49 6.60
CA GLU A 15 7.02 3.63 5.82
C GLU A 15 7.57 3.12 4.50
N LEU A 16 7.45 3.95 3.47
CA LEU A 16 7.93 3.62 2.15
C LEU A 16 9.41 3.98 2.03
N ASP A 17 10.26 2.97 2.00
CA ASP A 17 11.68 3.17 1.72
C ASP A 17 11.91 3.46 0.22
N PRO A 18 13.05 4.08 -0.15
CA PRO A 18 13.34 4.45 -1.54
C PRO A 18 13.34 3.27 -2.52
N ASP A 19 13.80 2.09 -2.11
CA ASP A 19 13.88 0.92 -2.99
C ASP A 19 12.49 0.35 -3.27
N THR A 20 11.65 0.25 -2.23
CA THR A 20 10.25 -0.15 -2.37
C THR A 20 9.48 0.86 -3.22
N ALA A 21 9.69 2.17 -3.00
CA ALA A 21 9.08 3.23 -3.82
C ALA A 21 9.46 3.10 -5.30
N ALA A 22 10.73 2.87 -5.60
CA ALA A 22 11.20 2.69 -6.98
C ALA A 22 10.59 1.45 -7.64
N ARG A 23 10.43 0.34 -6.90
CA ARG A 23 9.77 -0.87 -7.39
C ARG A 23 8.30 -0.64 -7.68
N PHE A 24 7.57 0.02 -6.78
CA PHE A 24 6.15 0.33 -7.00
C PHE A 24 5.95 1.32 -8.15
N LYS A 25 6.79 2.35 -8.28
CA LYS A 25 6.76 3.27 -9.43
C LYS A 25 6.95 2.55 -10.77
N LYS A 26 7.82 1.53 -10.82
CA LYS A 26 8.04 0.71 -12.02
C LYS A 26 6.88 -0.26 -12.28
N LEU A 27 6.32 -0.86 -11.23
CA LEU A 27 5.29 -1.88 -11.34
C LEU A 27 3.91 -1.30 -11.63
N GLN A 28 3.57 -0.15 -11.04
CA GLN A 28 2.25 0.46 -11.02
C GLN A 28 1.14 -0.55 -10.64
N PRO A 29 1.13 -1.08 -9.39
CA PRO A 29 0.06 -1.94 -8.91
C PRO A 29 -1.31 -1.27 -8.98
N GLY A 30 -2.36 -2.04 -9.22
CA GLY A 30 -3.74 -1.54 -9.12
C GLY A 30 -4.19 -1.35 -7.67
N GLY A 31 -3.49 -1.97 -6.72
CA GLY A 31 -3.74 -1.76 -5.31
C GLY A 31 -2.65 -2.31 -4.38
N PHE A 32 -2.83 -1.96 -3.11
CA PHE A 32 -1.98 -2.38 -2.00
C PHE A 32 -2.82 -3.02 -0.90
N ILE A 33 -2.35 -4.13 -0.35
CA ILE A 33 -2.91 -4.75 0.86
C ILE A 33 -2.01 -4.46 2.06
N LEU A 34 -2.63 -3.89 3.11
CA LEU A 34 -1.97 -3.55 4.37
C LEU A 34 -2.16 -4.67 5.40
N PHE A 35 -1.16 -4.84 6.26
CA PHE A 35 -1.16 -5.77 7.38
C PHE A 35 -0.77 -5.05 8.67
N GLY A 36 -0.89 -5.72 9.83
CA GLY A 36 -0.53 -5.13 11.12
C GLY A 36 0.89 -4.53 11.20
N ARG A 37 1.85 -5.04 10.42
CA ARG A 37 3.21 -4.45 10.35
C ARG A 37 3.25 -3.04 9.77
N ASN A 38 2.24 -2.66 8.97
CA ASN A 38 2.13 -1.38 8.29
C ASN A 38 1.43 -0.30 9.14
N ILE A 39 0.84 -0.69 10.28
CA ILE A 39 0.01 0.18 11.11
C ILE A 39 0.71 0.40 12.46
N LYS A 40 1.09 1.65 12.74
CA LYS A 40 1.71 2.10 14.00
C LYS A 40 0.88 3.14 14.72
N SER A 41 0.31 4.08 13.97
CA SER A 41 -0.61 5.10 14.48
C SER A 41 -1.49 5.63 13.34
N PRO A 42 -2.62 6.31 13.62
CA PRO A 42 -3.46 6.90 12.59
C PRO A 42 -2.70 7.89 11.68
N GLY A 43 -1.84 8.72 12.27
CA GLY A 43 -1.04 9.70 11.51
C GLY A 43 -0.01 9.05 10.59
N GLN A 44 0.71 8.02 11.09
CA GLN A 44 1.65 7.27 10.26
C GLN A 44 0.93 6.51 9.14
N LEU A 45 -0.20 5.85 9.44
CA LEU A 45 -0.97 5.11 8.44
C LEU A 45 -1.48 6.05 7.35
N ARG A 46 -1.98 7.24 7.73
CA ARG A 46 -2.40 8.27 6.78
C ARG A 46 -1.27 8.62 5.83
N LYS A 47 -0.08 8.90 6.38
CA LYS A 47 1.11 9.22 5.60
C LYS A 47 1.48 8.08 4.64
N LEU A 48 1.50 6.82 5.10
CA LEU A 48 1.80 5.69 4.24
C LEU A 48 0.82 5.59 3.06
N VAL A 49 -0.48 5.75 3.32
CA VAL A 49 -1.50 5.73 2.26
C VAL A 49 -1.32 6.88 1.28
N ASP A 50 -0.95 8.08 1.75
CA ASP A 50 -0.66 9.21 0.88
C ASP A 50 0.58 8.95 0.02
N ASP A 51 1.66 8.44 0.60
CA ASP A 51 2.87 8.08 -0.15
C ASP A 51 2.57 7.05 -1.26
N LEU A 52 1.70 6.06 -0.99
CA LEU A 52 1.27 5.03 -1.96
C LEU A 52 0.36 5.59 -3.07
N ARG A 53 -0.43 6.62 -2.78
CA ARG A 53 -1.25 7.32 -3.79
C ARG A 53 -0.39 8.20 -4.67
N ASP A 54 0.51 8.98 -4.07
CA ASP A 54 1.38 9.93 -4.78
C ASP A 54 2.34 9.25 -5.77
N LEU A 55 2.68 7.97 -5.55
CA LEU A 55 3.52 7.19 -6.46
C LEU A 55 2.76 6.48 -7.59
N SER A 56 1.43 6.48 -7.54
CA SER A 56 0.56 5.74 -8.45
C SER A 56 -0.01 6.66 -9.52
N ASP A 57 0.11 6.27 -10.79
CA ASP A 57 -0.45 7.05 -11.92
C ASP A 57 -1.99 7.00 -11.94
N ILE A 58 -2.56 5.93 -11.39
CA ILE A 58 -3.99 5.70 -11.22
C ILE A 58 -4.24 5.47 -9.73
N GLU A 59 -5.27 6.11 -9.17
CA GLU A 59 -5.64 5.96 -7.76
C GLU A 59 -5.77 4.46 -7.38
N PRO A 60 -4.90 3.94 -6.49
CA PRO A 60 -4.85 2.52 -6.19
C PRO A 60 -5.93 2.14 -5.18
N PHE A 61 -6.38 0.88 -5.22
CA PHE A 61 -7.14 0.32 -4.11
C PHE A 61 -6.23 0.14 -2.89
N ILE A 62 -6.71 0.60 -1.74
CA ILE A 62 -6.05 0.35 -0.44
C ILE A 62 -6.93 -0.63 0.32
N THR A 63 -6.41 -1.82 0.59
CA THR A 63 -7.17 -2.92 1.18
C THR A 63 -6.54 -3.40 2.49
N ILE A 64 -7.35 -4.03 3.32
CA ILE A 64 -6.95 -4.65 4.58
C ILE A 64 -8.04 -5.65 5.01
N ASP A 65 -7.62 -6.73 5.66
CA ASP A 65 -8.54 -7.67 6.31
C ASP A 65 -8.95 -7.13 7.69
N GLN A 66 -9.95 -6.25 7.73
CA GLN A 66 -10.55 -5.70 8.96
C GLN A 66 -11.88 -6.40 9.27
N GLU A 67 -11.80 -7.64 9.73
CA GLU A 67 -12.98 -8.48 10.03
C GLU A 67 -13.55 -8.18 11.43
N GLY A 68 -12.68 -7.80 12.38
CA GLY A 68 -12.98 -7.66 13.79
C GLY A 68 -12.59 -8.92 14.60
N GLY A 69 -12.45 -8.75 15.92
CA GLY A 69 -12.10 -9.86 16.81
C GLY A 69 -10.65 -10.31 16.66
N ARG A 70 -10.41 -11.55 16.21
CA ARG A 70 -9.06 -12.12 16.09
C ARG A 70 -8.26 -11.50 14.92
N VAL A 71 -8.94 -10.99 13.90
CA VAL A 71 -8.34 -10.38 12.70
C VAL A 71 -8.80 -8.92 12.64
N SER A 72 -7.91 -8.00 13.06
CA SER A 72 -8.11 -6.55 13.16
C SER A 72 -6.79 -5.80 13.10
#